data_AF-A0A6C0JBZ3-F1
#
_entry.id   AF-A0A6C0JBZ3-F1
#
_cell.length_a   1.000
_cell.length_b   1.000
_cell.length_c   1.000
_cell.angle_alpha   90.00
_cell.angle_beta   90.00
_cell.angle_gamma   90.00
#
_symmetry.space_group_name_H-M   'P 1'
#
loop_
_entity.id
_entity.type
_entity.pdbx_description
1 polymer ?
#
loop_
_entity_poly.entity_id
_entity_poly.type
_entity_poly.pdbx_seq_one_letter_code
_entity_poly.pdbx_strand_id
1 'polypeptide(L)'
;MNKLPVELICNILAFLPIKSLIPVSNNLKDMYRSNIVWKPRVIKKIGKIKSINYFEEYLWQIKLEKYKFMYKLAYTYGWAGRRVPLTKPIFVKSQL
;
A
#
# COMPACT_ATOMS: atom_id res chain seq x y z
N MET A 1 14.44 -12.74 14.10
CA MET A 1 13.59 -13.48 13.13
C MET A 1 14.38 -14.32 12.12
N ASN A 2 15.72 -14.29 12.10
CA ASN A 2 16.53 -14.98 11.08
C ASN A 2 16.55 -16.53 11.20
N LYS A 3 15.81 -17.11 12.14
CA LYS A 3 15.70 -18.56 12.34
C LYS A 3 14.40 -19.14 11.76
N LEU A 4 13.44 -18.30 11.37
CA LEU A 4 12.16 -18.75 10.83
C LEU A 4 12.21 -18.83 9.29
N PRO A 5 11.59 -19.84 8.68
CA PRO A 5 11.35 -19.89 7.25
C PRO A 5 10.68 -18.61 6.73
N VAL A 6 11.10 -18.19 5.54
CA VAL A 6 10.64 -16.97 4.87
C VAL A 6 9.12 -16.94 4.71
N GLU A 7 8.53 -18.07 4.37
CA GLU A 7 7.09 -18.24 4.15
C GLU A 7 6.27 -17.98 5.43
N LEU A 8 6.74 -18.49 6.57
CA LEU A 8 6.09 -18.26 7.87
C LEU A 8 6.14 -16.78 8.26
N ILE A 9 7.28 -16.13 8.02
CA ILE A 9 7.43 -14.69 8.26
C ILE A 9 6.45 -13.90 7.39
N CYS A 10 6.35 -14.21 6.09
CA CYS A 10 5.40 -13.58 5.18
C CYS A 10 3.95 -13.79 5.62
N ASN A 11 3.59 -14.99 6.07
CA ASN A 11 2.25 -15.26 6.59
C ASN A 11 1.94 -14.45 7.84
N ILE A 12 2.85 -14.40 8.82
CA ILE A 12 2.69 -13.56 10.01
C ILE A 12 2.52 -12.09 9.60
N LEU A 13 3.37 -11.61 8.71
CA LEU A 13 3.31 -10.26 8.16
C LEU A 13 2.07 -10.01 7.31
N ALA A 14 1.33 -11.01 6.82
CA ALA A 14 0.08 -10.83 6.11
C ALA A 14 -1.11 -10.58 7.06
N PHE A 15 -1.07 -11.14 8.27
CA PHE A 15 -2.18 -11.07 9.23
C PHE A 15 -2.06 -9.97 10.30
N LEU A 16 -0.86 -9.45 10.57
CA LEU A 16 -0.65 -8.41 11.57
C LEU A 16 -1.46 -7.12 11.29
N PRO A 17 -1.92 -6.38 12.32
CA PRO A 17 -2.53 -5.08 12.10
C PRO A 17 -1.51 -4.08 11.52
N ILE A 18 -1.96 -3.16 10.65
CA ILE A 18 -1.07 -2.22 9.94
C ILE A 18 -0.28 -1.34 10.92
N LYS A 19 -0.87 -1.01 12.07
CA LYS A 19 -0.21 -0.21 13.11
C LYS A 19 0.99 -0.90 13.76
N SER A 20 1.05 -2.24 13.74
CA SER A 20 2.15 -3.01 14.32
C SER A 20 3.18 -3.45 13.27
N LEU A 21 3.00 -3.06 12.00
CA LEU A 21 3.93 -3.36 10.91
C LEU A 21 5.00 -2.27 10.81
N ILE A 22 5.88 -2.21 11.80
CA ILE A 22 7.09 -1.38 11.71
C ILE A 22 8.23 -2.34 11.35
N PRO A 23 8.86 -2.22 10.16
CA PRO A 23 9.97 -3.09 9.80
C PRO A 23 11.14 -2.82 10.75
N VAL A 24 11.44 -3.80 11.60
CA VAL A 24 12.49 -3.70 12.63
C VAL A 24 13.89 -3.88 12.04
N SER A 25 14.01 -4.46 10.85
CA SER A 25 15.28 -4.70 10.18
C SER A 25 15.19 -4.57 8.66
N ASN A 26 16.33 -4.31 8.00
CA ASN A 26 16.41 -4.21 6.55
C ASN A 26 15.98 -5.51 5.84
N ASN A 27 16.34 -6.68 6.37
CA ASN A 27 15.92 -7.96 5.78
C ASN A 27 14.40 -8.14 5.81
N LEU A 28 13.75 -7.72 6.90
CA LEU A 28 12.29 -7.76 7.02
C LEU A 28 11.60 -6.72 6.13
N LYS A 29 12.30 -5.63 5.77
CA LYS A 29 11.75 -4.55 4.93
C LYS A 29 11.43 -5.05 3.52
N ASP A 30 12.29 -5.88 2.95
CA ASP A 30 12.09 -6.42 1.60
C ASP A 30 10.95 -7.44 1.59
N MET A 31 10.95 -8.36 2.56
CA MET A 31 9.86 -9.32 2.77
C MET A 31 8.53 -8.63 3.02
N TYR A 32 8.54 -7.55 3.80
CA TYR A 32 7.36 -6.74 4.08
C TYR A 32 6.81 -6.09 2.81
N ARG A 33 7.66 -5.64 1.88
CA ARG A 33 7.24 -5.03 0.62
C ARG A 33 6.80 -6.04 -0.46
N SER A 34 6.99 -7.32 -0.20
CA SER A 34 6.63 -8.39 -1.15
C SER A 34 5.14 -8.41 -1.46
N ASN A 35 4.84 -8.91 -2.66
CA ASN A 35 3.46 -9.08 -3.10
C ASN A 35 2.72 -10.16 -2.30
N ILE A 36 3.44 -11.15 -1.76
CA ILE A 36 2.87 -12.22 -0.94
C ILE A 36 2.15 -11.64 0.28
N VAL A 37 2.77 -10.64 0.92
CA VAL A 37 2.22 -9.97 2.09
C VAL A 37 1.09 -9.01 1.72
N TRP A 38 1.30 -8.17 0.71
CA TRP A 38 0.38 -7.06 0.41
C TRP A 38 -0.81 -7.42 -0.47
N LYS A 39 -0.70 -8.42 -1.34
CA LYS A 39 -1.82 -8.87 -2.17
C LYS A 39 -3.07 -9.24 -1.35
N PRO A 40 -3.02 -10.15 -0.36
CA PRO A 40 -4.21 -10.50 0.43
C PRO A 40 -4.74 -9.30 1.23
N ARG A 41 -3.85 -8.44 1.74
CA ARG A 41 -4.21 -7.23 2.49
C ARG A 41 -4.97 -6.23 1.64
N VAL A 42 -4.46 -5.93 0.45
CA VAL A 42 -5.09 -5.00 -0.51
C VAL A 42 -6.43 -5.55 -0.96
N ILE A 43 -6.50 -6.84 -1.27
CA ILE A 43 -7.76 -7.48 -1.69
C ILE A 43 -8.81 -7.38 -0.58
N LYS A 44 -8.42 -7.62 0.68
CA LYS A 44 -9.33 -7.53 1.83
C LYS A 44 -9.83 -6.10 2.08
N LYS A 45 -8.98 -5.09 1.89
CA LYS A 45 -9.33 -3.68 2.21
C LYS A 45 -10.01 -2.95 1.06
N ILE A 46 -9.58 -3.18 -0.18
CA ILE A 46 -9.95 -2.37 -1.35
C ILE A 46 -10.72 -3.21 -2.40
N GLY A 47 -10.64 -4.54 -2.33
CA GLY A 47 -11.32 -5.46 -3.26
C GLY A 47 -10.42 -5.95 -4.40
N LYS A 48 -11.03 -6.41 -5.49
CA LYS A 48 -10.31 -7.01 -6.62
C LYS A 48 -9.49 -5.97 -7.38
N ILE A 49 -8.18 -5.92 -7.11
CA ILE A 49 -7.21 -5.08 -7.84
C ILE A 49 -6.15 -5.98 -8.46
N LYS A 50 -5.84 -5.76 -9.73
CA LYS A 50 -4.71 -6.37 -10.41
C LYS A 50 -3.57 -5.36 -10.46
N SER A 51 -2.53 -5.58 -9.66
CA SER A 51 -1.32 -4.76 -9.67
C SER A 51 -0.07 -5.62 -9.75
N ILE A 52 0.98 -5.03 -10.31
CA ILE A 52 2.33 -5.62 -10.39
C ILE A 52 3.06 -5.45 -9.05
N ASN A 53 2.69 -4.44 -8.27
CA ASN A 53 3.23 -4.15 -6.94
C ASN A 53 2.09 -3.73 -6.00
N TYR A 54 1.64 -4.66 -5.17
CA TYR A 54 0.50 -4.42 -4.27
C TYR A 54 0.85 -3.46 -3.14
N PHE A 55 2.11 -3.38 -2.72
CA PHE A 55 2.53 -2.42 -1.69
C PHE A 55 2.43 -0.98 -2.20
N GLU A 56 2.99 -0.71 -3.37
CA GLU A 56 2.91 0.64 -3.98
C GLU A 56 1.48 1.01 -4.37
N GLU A 57 0.71 0.05 -4.87
CA GLU A 57 -0.72 0.25 -5.14
C GLU A 57 -1.47 0.62 -3.86
N TYR A 58 -1.20 -0.06 -2.75
CA TYR A 58 -1.81 0.28 -1.46
C TYR A 58 -1.52 1.72 -1.03
N LEU A 59 -0.24 2.13 -1.11
CA LEU A 59 0.17 3.50 -0.78
C LEU A 59 -0.48 4.53 -1.70
N TRP A 60 -0.58 4.21 -2.99
CA TRP A 60 -1.23 5.04 -3.98
C TRP A 60 -2.73 5.21 -3.69
N GLN A 61 -3.42 4.14 -3.30
CA GLN A 61 -4.84 4.22 -2.97
C GLN A 61 -5.09 5.11 -1.74
N ILE A 62 -4.26 5.02 -0.69
CA ILE A 62 -4.35 5.95 0.45
C ILE A 62 -4.15 7.40 -0.01
N LYS A 63 -3.16 7.65 -0.86
CA LYS A 63 -2.90 8.99 -1.41
C LYS A 63 -4.10 9.49 -2.23
N LEU A 64 -4.71 8.62 -3.02
CA LEU A 64 -5.88 8.92 -3.84
C LEU A 64 -7.10 9.25 -2.97
N GLU A 65 -7.36 8.48 -1.90
CA GLU A 65 -8.45 8.76 -0.95
C GLU A 65 -8.28 10.13 -0.30
N LYS A 66 -7.07 10.44 0.20
CA LYS A 66 -6.76 11.76 0.75
C LYS A 66 -6.97 12.86 -0.28
N TYR A 67 -6.53 12.64 -1.51
CA TYR A 67 -6.71 13.61 -2.59
C TYR A 67 -8.20 13.84 -2.91
N LYS A 68 -9.00 12.78 -3.04
CA LYS A 68 -10.46 12.87 -3.25
C LYS A 68 -11.15 13.66 -2.14
N PHE A 69 -10.80 13.38 -0.89
CA PHE A 69 -11.34 14.11 0.26
C PHE A 69 -11.00 15.60 0.18
N MET A 70 -9.73 15.94 -0.07
CA MET A 70 -9.31 17.34 -0.18
C MET A 70 -9.94 18.04 -1.38
N TYR A 71 -10.13 17.33 -2.50
CA TYR A 71 -10.82 17.86 -3.67
C TYR A 71 -12.28 18.17 -3.35
N LYS A 72 -12.98 17.25 -2.66
CA LYS A 72 -14.36 17.46 -2.19
C LYS A 72 -14.45 18.72 -1.32
N LEU A 73 -13.52 18.91 -0.38
CA LEU A 73 -13.48 20.12 0.45
C LEU A 73 -13.26 21.39 -0.37
N ALA A 74 -12.30 21.40 -1.30
CA ALA A 74 -12.08 22.57 -2.14
C ALA A 74 -13.29 22.89 -3.03
N TYR A 75 -13.99 21.88 -3.51
CA TYR A 75 -15.23 22.07 -4.24
C TYR A 75 -16.31 22.71 -3.35
N THR A 76 -16.50 22.19 -2.13
CA THR A 76 -17.50 22.75 -1.19
C THR A 76 -17.21 24.18 -0.75
N TYR A 77 -15.93 24.57 -0.65
CA TYR A 77 -15.53 25.94 -0.27
C TYR A 77 -15.28 26.88 -1.48
N GLY A 78 -15.51 26.43 -2.71
CA GLY A 78 -15.36 27.27 -3.91
C GLY A 78 -13.91 27.52 -4.36
N TRP A 79 -12.93 26.73 -3.90
CA TRP A 79 -11.50 26.89 -4.20
C TRP A 79 -10.98 25.86 -5.24
N ALA A 80 -11.86 25.31 -6.06
CA ALA A 80 -11.53 24.17 -6.94
C ALA A 80 -10.62 24.51 -8.14
N GLY A 81 -10.45 25.80 -8.48
CA GLY A 81 -9.94 26.25 -9.79
C GLY A 81 -8.46 25.96 -10.13
N ARG A 82 -7.64 25.42 -9.22
CA ARG A 82 -6.18 25.19 -9.46
C ARG A 82 -5.69 23.78 -9.12
N ARG A 83 -6.56 22.79 -8.94
CA ARG A 83 -6.13 21.44 -8.56
C ARG A 83 -5.73 20.59 -9.76
N VAL A 84 -4.46 20.21 -9.81
CA VAL A 84 -3.92 19.29 -10.81
C VAL A 84 -4.36 17.85 -10.50
N PRO A 85 -4.91 17.10 -11.48
CA PRO A 85 -5.32 15.72 -11.27
C PRO A 85 -4.14 14.83 -10.87
N LEU A 86 -4.38 13.87 -9.98
CA LEU A 86 -3.36 12.95 -9.52
C LEU A 86 -3.07 11.92 -10.62
N THR A 87 -1.83 11.89 -11.13
CA THR A 87 -1.39 10.93 -12.14
C THR A 87 -0.87 9.65 -11.49
N LYS A 88 -1.41 8.49 -11.90
CA LYS A 88 -0.96 7.20 -11.35
C LYS A 88 0.47 6.90 -11.83
N PRO A 89 1.41 6.63 -10.92
CA PRO A 89 2.77 6.26 -11.30
C PRO A 89 2.81 4.85 -11.90
N ILE A 90 3.84 4.60 -12.71
CA ILE A 90 4.15 3.27 -13.24
C ILE A 90 4.88 2.51 -12.13
N PHE A 91 4.30 1.40 -11.69
CA PHE A 91 4.90 0.56 -10.65
C PHE A 91 5.92 -0.41 -11.23
N VAL A 92 7.03 -0.57 -10.53
CA VAL A 92 8.04 -1.58 -10.85
C VAL A 92 7.70 -2.86 -10.09
N LYS A 93 8.05 -4.01 -10.67
CA LYS A 93 7.84 -5.33 -10.05
C LYS A 93 8.46 -5.37 -8.65
N SER A 94 7.67 -5.83 -7.66
CA SER A 94 8.21 -6.05 -6.33
C SER A 94 9.33 -7.09 -6.38
N GLN A 95 10.39 -6.86 -5.61
CA GLN A 95 11.38 -7.89 -5.32
C GLN A 95 10.71 -8.88 -4.36
N LEU A 96 10.69 -10.16 -4.75
CA LEU A 96 9.93 -11.29 -4.16
C LEU A 96 8.42 -11.30 -4.49
#